data_AF-A0AAD7MTW9-F1
#
_entry.id   AF-A0AAD7MTW9-F1
#
_cell.length_a   1.000
_cell.length_b   1.000
_cell.length_c   1.000
_cell.angle_alpha   90.00
_cell.angle_beta   90.00
_cell.angle_gamma   90.00
#
_symmetry.space_group_name_H-M   'P 1'
#
loop_
_entity.id
_entity.type
_entity.pdbx_description
1 polymer ?
#
loop_
_entity_poly.entity_id
_entity_poly.type
_entity_poly.pdbx_seq_one_letter_code
_entity_poly.pdbx_strand_id
1 'polypeptide(L)'
;MDCQNGEGPPMNTDISGIGVRVSFYLQTLFLSCLSARSGSLDEISGALYTLLATNTAMAVTALILGLKPSPEISFHDALVVFYLLYLSWVTVFFTLPACARFPGNVKMLHFASIIQSYTVFAFAFAMLITADTFGQYPKCNRNGVVVIFRPFSALKAGRTVAWIMTVLVATVYTGILVKDHMPPAPKLVHQWIQKRVTKQIPATDQDIPMTSPHVAPPQKRAPATAPGRVQYHSRKPPEMPMEYDLQIAWNLVIEIAVVLMLWGLTVMNTELLIRWNRFNPSGAQSSWQFGQVLPMFLTLLPFCNLVNAFRDFGLRPLPA
;
A
#
# COMPACT_ATOMS: atom_id res chain seq x y z
N MET A 1 3.86 -38.66 7.95
CA MET A 1 4.26 -37.84 9.11
C MET A 1 2.99 -37.43 9.82
N ASP A 2 2.76 -37.99 11.00
CA ASP A 2 1.63 -37.61 11.83
C ASP A 2 2.05 -36.43 12.71
N CYS A 3 1.19 -35.43 12.87
CA CYS A 3 1.41 -34.29 13.77
C CYS A 3 1.25 -34.69 15.24
N GLN A 4 2.04 -35.70 15.67
CA GLN A 4 1.80 -36.49 16.87
C GLN A 4 2.01 -35.74 18.19
N ASN A 5 2.61 -34.55 18.21
CA ASN A 5 2.86 -33.80 19.44
C ASN A 5 2.38 -32.34 19.38
N GLY A 6 1.42 -32.04 18.48
CA GLY A 6 1.01 -30.66 18.23
C GLY A 6 2.10 -29.82 17.55
N GLU A 7 3.14 -30.45 17.02
CA GLU A 7 4.14 -29.81 16.17
C GLU A 7 3.57 -29.58 14.77
N GLY A 8 3.97 -28.47 14.15
CA GLY A 8 3.65 -28.15 12.78
C GLY A 8 4.49 -28.96 11.79
N PRO A 9 4.07 -29.04 10.51
CA PRO A 9 4.87 -29.64 9.46
C PRO A 9 6.21 -28.91 9.27
N PRO A 10 7.20 -29.50 8.58
CA PRO A 10 8.42 -28.79 8.21
C PRO A 10 8.07 -27.58 7.31
N MET A 11 8.75 -26.46 7.55
CA MET A 11 8.53 -25.23 6.78
C MET A 11 9.20 -25.34 5.40
N ASN A 12 8.47 -24.96 4.34
CA ASN A 12 9.04 -24.87 3.00
C ASN A 12 9.93 -23.60 2.90
N THR A 13 11.24 -23.81 2.84
CA THR A 13 12.25 -22.75 2.87
C THR A 13 12.31 -21.90 1.60
N ASP A 14 11.79 -22.37 0.47
CA ASP A 14 11.80 -21.59 -0.78
C ASP A 14 10.70 -20.51 -0.81
N ILE A 15 9.67 -20.65 0.03
CA ILE A 15 8.48 -19.77 0.01
C ILE A 15 8.27 -19.06 1.34
N SER A 16 8.51 -19.75 2.44
CA SER A 16 8.34 -19.22 3.81
C SER A 16 9.67 -19.08 4.54
N GLY A 17 10.80 -19.34 3.86
CA GLY A 17 12.14 -19.26 4.45
C GLY A 17 12.54 -17.86 4.88
N ILE A 18 13.56 -17.79 5.76
CA ILE A 18 13.98 -16.53 6.39
C ILE A 18 14.37 -15.46 5.37
N GLY A 19 15.11 -15.82 4.30
CA GLY A 19 15.48 -14.85 3.26
C GLY A 19 14.28 -14.28 2.51
N VAL A 20 13.27 -15.11 2.22
CA VAL A 20 12.02 -14.64 1.61
C VAL A 20 11.29 -13.68 2.54
N ARG A 21 11.13 -14.03 3.82
CA ARG A 21 10.47 -13.16 4.81
C ARG A 21 11.18 -11.82 4.97
N VAL A 22 12.50 -11.85 5.21
CA VAL A 22 13.32 -10.65 5.37
C VAL A 22 13.24 -9.77 4.12
N SER A 23 13.26 -10.37 2.93
CA SER A 23 13.12 -9.58 1.69
C SER A 23 11.78 -8.85 1.63
N PHE A 24 10.67 -9.49 1.99
CA PHE A 24 9.35 -8.84 2.04
C PHE A 24 9.31 -7.73 3.09
N TYR A 25 9.87 -7.97 4.28
CA TYR A 25 9.95 -6.97 5.33
C TYR A 25 10.74 -5.74 4.87
N LEU A 26 11.90 -5.94 4.23
CA LEU A 26 12.75 -4.85 3.76
C LEU A 26 12.14 -4.13 2.56
N GLN A 27 11.58 -4.84 1.57
CA GLN A 27 10.94 -4.21 0.40
C GLN A 27 9.78 -3.30 0.83
N THR A 28 8.93 -3.77 1.75
CA THR A 28 7.78 -3.01 2.24
C THR A 28 8.20 -1.81 3.08
N LEU A 29 9.22 -1.97 3.95
CA LEU A 29 9.79 -0.88 4.72
C LEU A 29 10.40 0.19 3.81
N PHE A 30 11.28 -0.21 2.89
CA PHE A 30 11.97 0.72 2.01
C PHE A 30 11.00 1.43 1.09
N LEU A 31 10.01 0.73 0.51
CA LEU A 31 9.01 1.36 -0.33
C LEU A 31 8.13 2.34 0.46
N SER A 32 7.73 2.01 1.68
CA SER A 32 6.93 2.91 2.52
C SER A 32 7.70 4.20 2.83
N CYS A 33 8.94 4.08 3.29
CA CYS A 33 9.81 5.24 3.55
C CYS A 33 10.14 6.02 2.27
N LEU A 34 10.37 5.34 1.16
CA LEU A 34 10.62 5.96 -0.14
C LEU A 34 9.39 6.71 -0.64
N SER A 35 8.18 6.19 -0.42
CA SER A 35 6.94 6.85 -0.82
C SER A 35 6.63 8.10 0.00
N ALA A 36 7.02 8.10 1.28
CA ALA A 36 6.90 9.27 2.15
C ALA A 36 7.90 10.37 1.76
N ARG A 37 9.10 9.99 1.29
CA ARG A 37 10.20 10.94 1.06
C ARG A 37 10.43 11.35 -0.40
N SER A 38 10.34 10.44 -1.34
CA SER A 38 10.85 10.67 -2.70
C SER A 38 10.12 11.84 -3.37
N GLY A 39 10.89 12.65 -4.10
CA GLY A 39 10.38 13.72 -4.95
C GLY A 39 10.18 13.30 -6.41
N SER A 40 10.34 12.00 -6.73
CA SER A 40 10.29 11.49 -8.10
C SER A 40 9.43 10.24 -8.21
N LEU A 41 8.53 10.25 -9.20
CA LEU A 41 7.69 9.09 -9.51
C LEU A 41 8.51 7.88 -10.00
N ASP A 42 9.63 8.11 -10.69
CA ASP A 42 10.43 7.04 -11.28
C ASP A 42 11.10 6.19 -10.21
N GLU A 43 11.58 6.81 -9.12
CA GLU A 43 12.19 6.11 -7.99
C GLU A 43 11.19 5.21 -7.26
N ILE A 44 9.98 5.72 -7.02
CA ILE A 44 8.91 5.00 -6.33
C ILE A 44 8.36 3.90 -7.24
N SER A 45 8.10 4.19 -8.52
CA SER A 45 7.45 3.27 -9.44
C SER A 45 8.29 2.03 -9.72
N GLY A 46 9.62 2.15 -9.85
CA GLY A 46 10.50 0.98 -10.02
C GLY A 46 10.45 0.01 -8.84
N ALA A 47 10.52 0.55 -7.62
CA ALA A 47 10.39 -0.24 -6.40
C ALA A 47 8.98 -0.86 -6.26
N LEU A 48 7.94 -0.10 -6.57
CA LEU A 48 6.56 -0.56 -6.50
C LEU A 48 6.25 -1.64 -7.55
N TYR A 49 6.69 -1.51 -8.81
CA TYR A 49 6.54 -2.57 -9.81
C TYR A 49 7.23 -3.87 -9.40
N THR A 50 8.43 -3.77 -8.81
CA THR A 50 9.16 -4.92 -8.29
C THR A 50 8.36 -5.63 -7.19
N LEU A 51 7.82 -4.87 -6.24
CA LEU A 51 6.97 -5.42 -5.18
C LEU A 51 5.68 -6.05 -5.74
N LEU A 52 5.02 -5.38 -6.68
CA LEU A 52 3.80 -5.88 -7.32
C LEU A 52 4.04 -7.21 -8.06
N ALA A 53 5.13 -7.29 -8.85
CA ALA A 53 5.51 -8.50 -9.55
C ALA A 53 5.85 -9.64 -8.58
N THR A 54 6.64 -9.35 -7.54
CA THR A 54 7.05 -10.34 -6.52
C THR A 54 5.85 -10.87 -5.75
N ASN A 55 4.93 -10.00 -5.31
CA ASN A 55 3.69 -10.42 -4.64
C ASN A 55 2.81 -11.28 -5.55
N THR A 56 2.65 -10.90 -6.81
CA THR A 56 1.84 -11.65 -7.78
C THR A 56 2.45 -13.03 -8.01
N ALA A 57 3.76 -13.11 -8.25
CA ALA A 57 4.47 -14.36 -8.44
C ALA A 57 4.38 -15.27 -7.21
N MET A 58 4.55 -14.71 -6.01
CA MET A 58 4.41 -15.46 -4.75
C MET A 58 2.99 -16.00 -4.55
N ALA A 59 1.96 -15.17 -4.76
CA ALA A 59 0.57 -15.58 -4.61
C ALA A 59 0.19 -16.70 -5.60
N VAL A 60 0.59 -16.57 -6.87
CA VAL A 60 0.37 -17.60 -7.90
C VAL A 60 1.14 -18.88 -7.58
N THR A 61 2.40 -18.76 -7.15
CA THR A 61 3.23 -19.92 -6.79
C THR A 61 2.64 -20.67 -5.60
N ALA A 62 2.22 -19.96 -4.55
CA ALA A 62 1.57 -20.58 -3.39
C ALA A 62 0.23 -21.24 -3.75
N LEU A 63 -0.57 -20.62 -4.63
CA LEU A 63 -1.78 -21.24 -5.17
C LEU A 63 -1.48 -22.55 -5.90
N ILE A 64 -0.55 -22.55 -6.84
CA ILE A 64 -0.20 -23.71 -7.66
C ILE A 64 0.32 -24.85 -6.78
N LEU A 65 1.27 -24.55 -5.88
CA LEU A 65 1.90 -25.56 -5.04
C LEU A 65 0.99 -26.09 -3.93
N GLY A 66 0.04 -25.28 -3.47
CA GLY A 66 -0.92 -25.66 -2.44
C GLY A 66 -2.12 -26.47 -2.97
N LEU A 67 -2.51 -26.25 -4.23
CA LEU A 67 -3.70 -26.86 -4.83
C LEU A 67 -3.41 -27.99 -5.82
N LYS A 68 -2.15 -28.24 -6.21
CA LYS A 68 -1.82 -29.36 -7.09
C LYS A 68 -2.15 -30.73 -6.43
N PRO A 69 -2.38 -31.80 -7.21
CA PRO A 69 -2.77 -33.11 -6.67
C PRO A 69 -1.81 -33.70 -5.64
N SER A 70 -0.52 -33.34 -5.72
CA SER A 70 0.52 -33.67 -4.76
C SER A 70 1.10 -32.39 -4.14
N PRO A 71 0.41 -31.73 -3.19
CA PRO A 71 0.82 -30.42 -2.70
C PRO A 71 2.25 -30.41 -2.15
N GLU A 72 2.98 -29.33 -2.41
CA GLU A 72 4.39 -29.14 -2.00
C GLU A 72 4.55 -28.15 -0.84
N ILE A 73 3.49 -27.43 -0.49
CA ILE A 73 3.45 -26.54 0.66
C ILE A 73 2.40 -27.02 1.66
N SER A 74 2.62 -26.74 2.93
CA SER A 74 1.63 -26.96 3.96
C SER A 74 0.66 -25.77 4.08
N PHE A 75 -0.47 -25.97 4.77
CA PHE A 75 -1.34 -24.86 5.17
C PHE A 75 -0.62 -23.83 6.04
N HIS A 76 0.38 -24.25 6.83
CA HIS A 76 1.13 -23.37 7.71
C HIS A 76 2.05 -22.44 6.90
N ASP A 77 2.66 -22.95 5.82
CA ASP A 77 3.41 -22.13 4.86
C ASP A 77 2.48 -21.12 4.17
N ALA A 78 1.28 -21.54 3.76
CA ALA A 78 0.31 -20.63 3.14
C ALA A 78 -0.15 -19.52 4.09
N LEU A 79 -0.28 -19.78 5.40
CA LEU A 79 -0.56 -18.74 6.39
C LEU A 79 0.57 -17.71 6.47
N VAL A 80 1.84 -18.15 6.44
CA VAL A 80 2.99 -17.24 6.42
C VAL A 80 2.97 -16.39 5.15
N VAL A 81 2.79 -17.01 3.99
CA VAL A 81 2.67 -16.30 2.70
C VAL A 81 1.52 -15.30 2.73
N PHE A 82 0.36 -15.67 3.29
CA PHE A 82 -0.78 -14.76 3.42
C PHE A 82 -0.43 -13.52 4.25
N TYR A 83 0.28 -13.67 5.36
CA TYR A 83 0.74 -12.53 6.17
C TYR A 83 1.73 -11.64 5.42
N LEU A 84 2.69 -12.24 4.70
CA LEU A 84 3.65 -11.49 3.88
C LEU A 84 2.96 -10.71 2.75
N LEU A 85 2.04 -11.35 2.03
CA LEU A 85 1.26 -10.72 0.97
C LEU A 85 0.33 -9.62 1.52
N TYR A 86 -0.24 -9.82 2.70
CA TYR A 86 -1.08 -8.81 3.34
C TYR A 86 -0.26 -7.57 3.75
N LEU A 87 0.91 -7.76 4.37
CA LEU A 87 1.85 -6.68 4.67
C LEU A 87 2.18 -5.88 3.40
N SER A 88 2.58 -6.56 2.33
CA SER A 88 2.90 -5.89 1.07
C SER A 88 1.70 -5.20 0.43
N TRP A 89 0.51 -5.79 0.51
CA TRP A 89 -0.72 -5.19 0.00
C TRP A 89 -1.07 -3.90 0.73
N VAL A 90 -0.94 -3.87 2.06
CA VAL A 90 -1.14 -2.65 2.87
C VAL A 90 -0.14 -1.57 2.46
N THR A 91 1.14 -1.90 2.27
CA THR A 91 2.14 -0.95 1.77
C THR A 91 1.75 -0.40 0.39
N VAL A 92 1.38 -1.25 -0.57
CA VAL A 92 0.93 -0.82 -1.90
C VAL A 92 -0.27 0.14 -1.79
N PHE A 93 -1.24 -0.18 -0.93
CA PHE A 93 -2.42 0.63 -0.71
C PHE A 93 -2.08 2.06 -0.23
N PHE A 94 -1.10 2.21 0.68
CA PHE A 94 -0.65 3.52 1.15
C PHE A 94 0.28 4.25 0.17
N THR A 95 1.08 3.52 -0.61
CA THR A 95 2.00 4.11 -1.59
C THR A 95 1.27 4.66 -2.82
N LEU A 96 0.19 4.02 -3.29
CA LEU A 96 -0.53 4.47 -4.50
C LEU A 96 -1.05 5.92 -4.42
N PRO A 97 -1.71 6.37 -3.33
CA PRO A 97 -2.07 7.77 -3.16
C PRO A 97 -0.88 8.73 -3.17
N ALA A 98 0.29 8.31 -2.68
CA ALA A 98 1.50 9.11 -2.74
C ALA A 98 1.98 9.31 -4.19
N CYS A 99 1.86 8.28 -5.04
CA CYS A 99 2.18 8.37 -6.47
C CYS A 99 1.27 9.34 -7.24
N ALA A 100 0.02 9.52 -6.81
CA ALA A 100 -0.94 10.43 -7.46
C ALA A 100 -0.53 11.92 -7.38
N ARG A 101 0.44 12.27 -6.52
CA ARG A 101 0.99 13.63 -6.40
C ARG A 101 1.84 14.04 -7.60
N PHE A 102 2.35 13.08 -8.38
CA PHE A 102 3.28 13.35 -9.46
C PHE A 102 2.58 13.42 -10.83
N PRO A 103 2.95 14.38 -11.69
CA PRO A 103 2.48 14.41 -13.08
C PRO A 103 3.14 13.27 -13.86
N GLY A 104 2.41 12.20 -14.16
CA GLY A 104 2.94 11.06 -14.89
C GLY A 104 1.88 10.03 -15.30
N ASN A 105 2.27 9.09 -16.17
CA ASN A 105 1.39 8.01 -16.60
C ASN A 105 1.30 6.91 -15.52
N VAL A 106 0.56 7.19 -14.45
CA VAL A 106 0.32 6.22 -13.36
C VAL A 106 -0.66 5.11 -13.75
N LYS A 107 -1.29 5.15 -14.93
CA LYS A 107 -2.33 4.19 -15.34
C LYS A 107 -1.85 2.75 -15.33
N MET A 108 -0.63 2.51 -15.82
CA MET A 108 -0.04 1.17 -15.84
C MET A 108 0.22 0.65 -14.41
N LEU A 109 0.65 1.53 -13.51
CA LEU A 109 0.90 1.21 -12.11
C LEU A 109 -0.39 0.86 -11.37
N HIS A 110 -1.45 1.63 -11.60
CA HIS A 110 -2.79 1.33 -11.09
C HIS A 110 -3.32 0.00 -11.64
N PHE A 111 -3.17 -0.25 -12.94
CA PHE A 111 -3.60 -1.52 -13.53
C PHE A 111 -2.85 -2.71 -12.94
N ALA A 112 -1.52 -2.60 -12.79
CA ALA A 112 -0.70 -3.64 -12.18
C ALA A 112 -1.08 -3.88 -10.70
N SER A 113 -1.38 -2.83 -9.94
CA SER A 113 -1.81 -2.96 -8.54
C SER A 113 -3.20 -3.59 -8.38
N ILE A 114 -4.11 -3.34 -9.33
CA ILE A 114 -5.42 -4.00 -9.39
C ILE A 114 -5.24 -5.51 -9.62
N ILE A 115 -4.45 -5.90 -10.63
CA ILE A 115 -4.16 -7.32 -10.91
C ILE A 115 -3.55 -8.00 -9.67
N GLN A 116 -2.54 -7.38 -9.07
CA GLN A 116 -1.89 -7.92 -7.89
C GLN A 116 -2.86 -8.07 -6.71
N SER A 117 -3.71 -7.06 -6.45
CA SER A 117 -4.68 -7.10 -5.36
C SER A 117 -5.70 -8.23 -5.52
N TYR A 118 -6.28 -8.38 -6.72
CA TYR A 118 -7.21 -9.48 -6.99
C TYR A 118 -6.53 -10.86 -6.95
N THR A 119 -5.25 -10.94 -7.33
CA THR A 119 -4.47 -12.19 -7.19
C THR A 119 -4.30 -12.56 -5.71
N VAL A 120 -3.99 -11.59 -4.84
CA VAL A 120 -3.90 -11.81 -3.39
C VAL A 120 -5.26 -12.21 -2.80
N PHE A 121 -6.36 -11.57 -3.21
CA PHE A 121 -7.70 -11.97 -2.78
C PHE A 121 -8.06 -13.38 -3.25
N ALA A 122 -7.75 -13.74 -4.50
CA ALA A 122 -7.96 -15.09 -5.01
C ALA A 122 -7.19 -16.14 -4.21
N PHE A 123 -5.91 -15.86 -3.88
CA PHE A 123 -5.13 -16.71 -2.98
C PHE A 123 -5.77 -16.85 -1.59
N ALA A 124 -6.16 -15.73 -0.98
CA ALA A 124 -6.82 -15.73 0.32
C ALA A 124 -8.11 -16.55 0.32
N PHE A 125 -8.99 -16.34 -0.67
CA PHE A 125 -10.22 -17.10 -0.80
C PHE A 125 -9.96 -18.59 -1.04
N ALA A 126 -9.05 -18.94 -1.95
CA ALA A 126 -8.72 -20.35 -2.20
C ALA A 126 -8.22 -21.05 -0.94
N MET A 127 -7.30 -20.41 -0.20
CA MET A 127 -6.80 -20.91 1.09
C MET A 127 -7.93 -21.07 2.11
N LEU A 128 -8.84 -20.10 2.22
CA LEU A 128 -9.97 -20.14 3.17
C LEU A 128 -11.06 -21.16 2.81
N ILE A 129 -11.33 -21.36 1.52
CA ILE A 129 -12.26 -22.38 1.02
C ILE A 129 -11.71 -23.77 1.32
N THR A 130 -10.44 -24.00 1.03
CA THR A 130 -9.81 -25.32 1.12
C THR A 130 -9.07 -25.57 2.43
N ALA A 131 -9.21 -24.69 3.43
CA ALA A 131 -8.38 -24.70 4.65
C ALA A 131 -8.28 -26.06 5.36
N ASP A 132 -9.35 -26.87 5.36
CA ASP A 132 -9.36 -28.21 5.98
C ASP A 132 -8.52 -29.24 5.20
N THR A 133 -8.42 -29.08 3.88
CA THR A 133 -7.76 -30.03 2.96
C THR A 133 -6.52 -29.45 2.28
N PHE A 134 -6.18 -28.20 2.57
CA PHE A 134 -5.11 -27.47 1.88
C PHE A 134 -3.74 -28.05 2.24
N GLY A 135 -2.89 -28.21 1.22
CA GLY A 135 -1.48 -28.54 1.38
C GLY A 135 -1.18 -30.01 1.68
N GLN A 136 0.10 -30.31 1.92
CA GLN A 136 0.61 -31.68 1.99
C GLN A 136 0.15 -32.45 3.24
N TYR A 137 -0.23 -31.75 4.30
CA TYR A 137 -0.50 -32.32 5.63
C TYR A 137 -1.88 -31.91 6.18
N PRO A 138 -3.00 -32.26 5.52
CA PRO A 138 -4.33 -31.75 5.89
C PRO A 138 -4.75 -32.13 7.31
N LYS A 139 -4.30 -33.28 7.82
CA LYS A 139 -4.53 -33.71 9.22
C LYS A 139 -3.96 -32.72 10.24
N CYS A 140 -2.91 -31.98 9.87
CA CYS A 140 -2.23 -31.03 10.74
C CYS A 140 -2.86 -29.64 10.72
N ASN A 141 -3.73 -29.33 9.76
CA ASN A 141 -4.31 -27.99 9.60
C ASN A 141 -5.13 -27.55 10.84
N ARG A 142 -5.67 -28.52 11.59
CA ARG A 142 -6.38 -28.28 12.86
C ARG A 142 -5.51 -27.67 13.96
N ASN A 143 -4.21 -27.91 13.90
CA ASN A 143 -3.23 -27.34 14.83
C ASN A 143 -2.74 -25.96 14.38
N GLY A 144 -3.13 -25.52 13.17
CA GLY A 144 -2.77 -24.20 12.65
C GLY A 144 -3.32 -23.09 13.55
N VAL A 145 -2.45 -22.15 13.88
CA VAL A 145 -2.75 -21.00 14.73
C VAL A 145 -2.52 -19.72 13.92
N VAL A 146 -3.34 -18.72 14.16
CA VAL A 146 -3.18 -17.34 13.66
C VAL A 146 -3.02 -16.38 14.83
N VAL A 147 -2.32 -15.27 14.60
CA VAL A 147 -1.94 -14.31 15.65
C VAL A 147 -2.25 -12.88 15.20
N ILE A 148 -2.99 -12.16 16.05
CA ILE A 148 -3.21 -10.70 15.94
C ILE A 148 -2.71 -10.00 17.22
N PHE A 149 -2.98 -10.61 18.37
CA PHE A 149 -2.41 -10.27 19.69
C PHE A 149 -2.27 -11.49 20.60
N ARG A 150 -3.14 -12.49 20.40
CA ARG A 150 -3.06 -13.82 21.02
C ARG A 150 -3.22 -14.91 19.96
N PRO A 151 -2.70 -16.12 20.21
CA PRO A 151 -2.93 -17.26 19.33
C PRO A 151 -4.39 -17.70 19.38
N PHE A 152 -5.00 -17.89 18.21
CA PHE A 152 -6.31 -18.52 18.06
C PHE A 152 -6.28 -19.58 16.95
N SER A 153 -7.14 -20.60 17.07
CA SER A 153 -7.21 -21.68 16.09
C SER A 153 -7.63 -21.14 14.72
N ALA A 154 -6.81 -21.41 13.71
CA ALA A 154 -7.01 -20.93 12.34
C ALA A 154 -8.27 -21.52 11.71
N LEU A 155 -8.61 -22.79 11.95
CA LEU A 155 -9.76 -23.44 11.33
C LEU A 155 -11.10 -23.18 12.04
N LYS A 156 -11.10 -22.85 13.34
CA LYS A 156 -12.33 -22.58 14.10
C LYS A 156 -12.74 -21.10 13.91
N ALA A 157 -12.60 -20.30 14.97
CA ALA A 157 -12.94 -18.88 14.94
C ALA A 157 -12.12 -18.11 13.91
N GLY A 158 -10.85 -18.50 13.68
CA GLY A 158 -9.98 -17.79 12.77
C GLY A 158 -10.47 -17.81 11.33
N ARG A 159 -11.04 -18.93 10.87
CA ARG A 159 -11.54 -19.07 9.50
C ARG A 159 -12.72 -18.14 9.25
N THR A 160 -13.68 -18.10 10.18
CA THR A 160 -14.85 -17.21 10.08
C THR A 160 -14.43 -15.74 10.10
N VAL A 161 -13.55 -15.35 11.02
CA VAL A 161 -13.05 -13.97 11.11
C VAL A 161 -12.29 -13.59 9.84
N ALA A 162 -11.39 -14.46 9.37
CA ALA A 162 -10.64 -14.24 8.14
C ALA A 162 -11.56 -14.10 6.92
N TRP A 163 -12.59 -14.93 6.79
CA TRP A 163 -13.61 -14.79 5.75
C TRP A 163 -14.30 -13.42 5.77
N ILE A 164 -14.82 -13.01 6.93
CA ILE A 164 -15.50 -11.72 7.09
C ILE A 164 -14.55 -10.58 6.72
N MET A 165 -13.32 -10.62 7.23
CA MET A 165 -12.30 -9.60 6.96
C MET A 165 -11.91 -9.55 5.48
N THR A 166 -11.62 -10.69 4.84
CA THR A 166 -11.25 -10.74 3.42
C THR A 166 -12.38 -10.26 2.52
N VAL A 167 -13.63 -10.68 2.77
CA VAL A 167 -14.81 -10.19 2.01
C VAL A 167 -15.00 -8.69 2.20
N LEU A 168 -14.91 -8.19 3.43
CA LEU A 168 -15.05 -6.77 3.73
C LEU A 168 -13.97 -5.95 3.02
N VAL A 169 -12.70 -6.33 3.17
CA VAL A 169 -11.57 -5.64 2.54
C VAL A 169 -11.67 -5.67 1.02
N ALA A 170 -11.98 -6.83 0.42
CA ALA A 170 -12.17 -6.93 -1.03
C ALA A 170 -13.33 -6.07 -1.53
N THR A 171 -14.45 -6.03 -0.79
CA THR A 171 -15.62 -5.22 -1.14
C THR A 171 -15.31 -3.72 -1.06
N VAL A 172 -14.68 -3.28 0.03
CA VAL A 172 -14.28 -1.87 0.21
C VAL A 172 -13.27 -1.45 -0.86
N TYR A 173 -12.25 -2.27 -1.11
CA TYR A 173 -11.26 -2.02 -2.17
C TYR A 173 -11.92 -1.91 -3.55
N THR A 174 -12.81 -2.85 -3.88
CA THR A 174 -13.56 -2.82 -5.15
C THR A 174 -14.45 -1.58 -5.25
N GLY A 175 -15.12 -1.19 -4.17
CA GLY A 175 -15.95 0.02 -4.12
C GLY A 175 -15.14 1.30 -4.37
N ILE A 176 -13.95 1.42 -3.77
CA ILE A 176 -13.01 2.54 -4.02
C ILE A 176 -12.59 2.52 -5.50
N LEU A 177 -12.18 1.35 -6.00
CA LEU A 177 -11.73 1.21 -7.39
C LEU A 177 -12.81 1.60 -8.40
N VAL A 178 -14.05 1.15 -8.18
CA VAL A 178 -15.20 1.48 -9.03
C VAL A 178 -15.50 2.97 -8.97
N LYS A 179 -15.49 3.58 -7.78
CA LYS A 179 -15.69 5.02 -7.61
C LYS A 179 -14.65 5.83 -8.40
N ASP A 180 -13.39 5.40 -8.38
CA ASP A 180 -12.29 6.11 -9.05
C ASP A 180 -12.32 5.95 -10.58
N HIS A 181 -12.89 4.85 -11.11
CA HIS A 181 -12.97 4.58 -12.54
C HIS A 181 -14.31 4.97 -13.18
N MET A 182 -15.37 5.11 -12.38
CA MET A 182 -16.64 5.59 -12.91
C MET A 182 -16.44 7.03 -13.41
N PRO A 183 -16.85 7.32 -14.66
CA PRO A 183 -16.79 8.68 -15.16
C PRO A 183 -17.57 9.59 -14.21
N PRO A 184 -17.08 10.82 -13.95
CA PRO A 184 -17.80 11.76 -13.10
C PRO A 184 -19.23 11.84 -13.59
N ALA A 185 -20.18 11.73 -12.65
CA ALA A 185 -21.61 11.69 -12.97
C ALA A 185 -21.92 12.77 -14.02
N PRO A 186 -22.60 12.41 -15.13
CA PRO A 186 -22.76 13.32 -16.25
C PRO A 186 -23.33 14.65 -15.75
N LYS A 187 -22.88 15.78 -16.31
CA LYS A 187 -23.26 17.14 -15.85
C LYS A 187 -24.78 17.31 -15.66
N LEU A 188 -25.58 16.55 -16.42
CA LEU A 188 -27.04 16.47 -16.28
C LEU A 188 -27.51 16.01 -14.90
N VAL A 189 -26.84 15.04 -14.28
CA VAL A 189 -27.14 14.58 -12.92
C VAL A 189 -26.80 15.67 -11.90
N HIS A 190 -25.64 16.32 -12.05
CA HIS A 190 -25.29 17.46 -11.20
C HIS A 190 -26.31 18.61 -11.32
N GLN A 191 -26.70 18.96 -12.55
CA GLN A 191 -27.72 19.98 -12.79
C GLN A 191 -29.09 19.56 -12.24
N TRP A 192 -29.46 18.28 -12.33
CA TRP A 192 -30.72 17.78 -11.78
C TRP A 192 -30.75 17.81 -10.26
N ILE A 193 -29.66 17.39 -9.60
CA ILE A 193 -29.49 17.47 -8.14
C ILE A 193 -29.54 18.93 -7.70
N GLN A 194 -28.77 19.80 -8.34
CA GLN A 194 -28.74 21.23 -8.01
C GLN A 194 -30.13 21.86 -8.16
N LYS A 195 -30.85 21.57 -9.26
CA LYS A 195 -32.23 22.05 -9.46
C LYS A 195 -33.21 21.55 -8.38
N ARG A 196 -33.05 20.32 -7.88
CA ARG A 196 -33.91 19.78 -6.82
C ARG A 196 -33.59 20.39 -5.45
N VAL A 197 -32.32 20.54 -5.11
CA VAL A 197 -31.89 21.12 -3.82
C VAL A 197 -32.24 22.61 -3.77
N THR A 198 -32.00 23.37 -4.85
CA THR A 198 -32.33 24.81 -4.88
C THR A 198 -33.85 25.06 -4.86
N LYS A 199 -34.68 24.15 -5.39
CA LYS A 199 -36.15 24.28 -5.31
C LYS A 199 -36.72 24.06 -3.91
N GLN A 200 -35.96 23.49 -2.98
CA GLN A 200 -36.43 23.13 -1.64
C GLN A 200 -36.02 24.11 -0.54
N ILE A 201 -35.35 25.21 -0.87
CA ILE A 201 -35.21 26.34 0.05
C ILE A 201 -36.39 27.26 -0.24
N PRO A 202 -37.55 27.12 0.45
CA PRO A 202 -38.57 28.16 0.38
C PRO A 202 -37.88 29.46 0.76
N ALA A 203 -38.07 30.49 -0.05
CA ALA A 203 -37.67 31.84 0.30
C ALA A 203 -38.38 32.18 1.62
N THR A 204 -37.69 31.99 2.73
CA THR A 204 -38.06 32.63 3.97
C THR A 204 -37.89 34.11 3.69
N ASP A 205 -39.01 34.82 3.52
CA ASP A 205 -39.11 36.27 3.51
C ASP A 205 -38.46 36.80 4.80
N GLN A 206 -37.15 37.02 4.77
CA GLN A 206 -36.50 37.94 5.66
C GLN A 206 -36.32 39.23 4.89
N ASP A 207 -37.35 40.06 4.99
CA ASP A 207 -37.31 41.49 4.70
C ASP A 207 -36.23 42.15 5.57
N ILE A 208 -34.97 42.07 5.12
CA ILE A 208 -33.91 42.94 5.63
C ILE A 208 -33.85 44.14 4.68
N PRO A 209 -34.24 45.34 5.13
CA PRO A 209 -34.14 46.55 4.33
C PRO A 209 -32.66 46.82 4.01
N MET A 210 -32.25 46.55 2.77
CA MET A 210 -30.96 46.94 2.22
C MET A 210 -31.00 48.43 1.88
N THR A 211 -30.47 49.24 2.80
CA THR A 211 -30.05 50.61 2.51
C THR A 211 -28.89 50.55 1.51
N SER A 212 -29.17 50.97 0.27
CA SER A 212 -28.21 51.00 -0.84
C SER A 212 -27.23 52.17 -0.71
N PRO A 213 -25.90 51.94 -0.66
CA PRO A 213 -24.93 52.96 -1.00
C PRO A 213 -24.77 52.98 -2.51
N HIS A 214 -25.14 54.12 -3.10
CA HIS A 214 -24.84 54.51 -4.48
C HIS A 214 -23.36 54.27 -4.80
N VAL A 215 -23.05 53.24 -5.58
CA VAL A 215 -21.73 53.08 -6.22
C VAL A 215 -21.89 53.46 -7.69
N ALA A 216 -21.13 54.48 -8.08
CA ALA A 216 -21.15 55.09 -9.39
C ALA A 216 -20.75 54.11 -10.52
N PRO A 217 -21.25 54.33 -11.75
CA PRO A 217 -20.95 53.48 -12.88
C PRO A 217 -19.46 53.52 -13.26
N PRO A 218 -18.89 52.37 -13.71
CA PRO A 218 -17.49 52.29 -14.09
C PRO A 218 -17.25 53.11 -15.37
N GLN A 219 -16.38 54.10 -15.22
CA GLN A 219 -15.91 54.97 -16.28
C GLN A 219 -15.08 54.14 -17.29
N LYS A 220 -15.56 54.05 -18.54
CA LYS A 220 -14.83 53.45 -19.67
C LYS A 220 -13.50 54.20 -19.87
N ARG A 221 -12.39 53.58 -19.49
CA ARG A 221 -11.04 54.06 -19.81
C ARG A 221 -10.73 53.76 -21.28
N ALA A 222 -10.30 54.81 -21.99
CA ALA A 222 -9.86 54.78 -23.37
C ALA A 222 -8.62 53.87 -23.57
N PRO A 223 -8.42 53.34 -24.78
CA PRO A 223 -7.23 52.57 -25.13
C PRO A 223 -6.02 53.51 -25.19
N ALA A 224 -5.16 53.46 -24.17
CA ALA A 224 -3.90 54.18 -24.15
C ALA A 224 -2.91 53.49 -25.10
N THR A 225 -2.50 54.26 -26.10
CA THR A 225 -1.42 54.03 -27.06
C THR A 225 -0.17 53.53 -26.34
N ALA A 226 0.32 52.35 -26.73
CA ALA A 226 1.48 51.69 -26.12
C ALA A 226 2.78 52.48 -26.41
N PRO A 227 3.44 53.08 -25.39
CA PRO A 227 4.78 53.61 -25.54
C PRO A 227 5.79 52.57 -25.04
N GLY A 228 6.81 52.32 -25.87
CA GLY A 228 8.14 51.93 -25.40
C GLY A 228 8.24 50.61 -24.64
N ARG A 229 8.72 49.58 -25.34
CA ARG A 229 9.24 48.35 -24.74
C ARG A 229 10.43 48.71 -23.84
N VAL A 230 10.17 48.94 -22.56
CA VAL A 230 11.22 49.14 -21.55
C VAL A 230 12.03 47.85 -21.46
N GLN A 231 13.27 47.89 -21.94
CA GLN A 231 14.26 46.85 -21.67
C GLN A 231 14.55 46.87 -20.17
N TYR A 232 13.91 45.95 -19.44
CA TYR A 232 14.29 45.64 -18.08
C TYR A 232 15.68 45.01 -18.11
N HIS A 233 16.71 45.78 -17.79
CA HIS A 233 17.97 45.23 -17.34
C HIS A 233 17.69 44.42 -16.08
N SER A 234 17.72 43.10 -16.24
CA SER A 234 17.61 42.12 -15.17
C SER A 234 18.78 42.31 -14.21
N ARG A 235 18.57 43.19 -13.23
CA ARG A 235 19.48 43.41 -12.11
C ARG A 235 19.41 42.13 -11.29
N LYS A 236 20.48 41.30 -11.35
CA LYS A 236 20.60 40.12 -10.49
C LYS A 236 20.32 40.58 -9.05
N PRO A 237 19.26 40.08 -8.39
CA PRO A 237 18.97 40.46 -7.02
C PRO A 237 20.19 40.10 -6.16
N PRO A 238 20.54 40.94 -5.19
CA PRO A 238 21.65 40.66 -4.28
C PRO A 238 21.40 39.29 -3.64
N GLU A 239 22.41 38.42 -3.67
CA GLU A 239 22.44 37.15 -2.94
C GLU A 239 22.25 37.48 -1.46
N MET A 240 21.01 37.40 -0.98
CA MET A 240 20.74 37.50 0.44
C MET A 240 21.36 36.28 1.11
N PRO A 241 22.04 36.45 2.26
CA PRO A 241 22.57 35.33 3.02
C PRO A 241 21.44 34.35 3.30
N MET A 242 21.57 33.12 2.80
CA MET A 242 20.65 32.03 3.07
C MET A 242 20.61 31.81 4.58
N GLU A 243 19.59 32.37 5.23
CA GLU A 243 19.22 31.99 6.58
C GLU A 243 18.81 30.53 6.52
N TYR A 244 19.69 29.64 6.99
CA TYR A 244 19.44 28.20 7.06
C TYR A 244 18.43 27.94 8.18
N ASP A 245 17.18 28.27 7.93
CA ASP A 245 16.09 27.81 8.77
C ASP A 245 15.99 26.30 8.60
N LEU A 246 16.52 25.56 9.58
CA LEU A 246 16.42 24.10 9.69
C LEU A 246 14.97 23.74 10.04
N GLN A 247 14.02 24.12 9.18
CA GLN A 247 12.64 23.70 9.30
C GLN A 247 12.59 22.19 9.09
N ILE A 248 12.57 21.44 10.19
CA ILE A 248 12.34 20.00 10.18
C ILE A 248 10.88 19.79 9.76
N ALA A 249 10.65 18.97 8.74
CA ALA A 249 9.31 18.58 8.33
C ALA A 249 8.71 17.60 9.35
N TRP A 250 8.16 18.10 10.46
CA TRP A 250 7.55 17.27 11.50
C TRP A 250 6.48 16.31 10.98
N ASN A 251 5.72 16.71 9.96
CA ASN A 251 4.74 15.84 9.29
C ASN A 251 5.38 14.58 8.71
N LEU A 252 6.54 14.71 8.06
CA LEU A 252 7.29 13.58 7.50
C LEU A 252 7.82 12.67 8.62
N VAL A 253 8.32 13.24 9.71
CA VAL A 253 8.82 12.46 10.86
C VAL A 253 7.69 11.64 11.48
N ILE A 254 6.51 12.24 11.66
CA ILE A 254 5.32 11.56 12.18
C ILE A 254 4.88 10.46 11.21
N GLU A 255 4.84 10.74 9.90
CA GLU A 255 4.49 9.75 8.87
C GLU A 255 5.44 8.55 8.90
N ILE A 256 6.75 8.77 8.93
CA ILE A 256 7.76 7.70 9.04
C ILE A 256 7.59 6.92 10.35
N ALA A 257 7.35 7.60 11.47
CA ALA A 257 7.14 6.93 12.76
C ALA A 257 5.91 6.01 12.74
N VAL A 258 4.80 6.45 12.13
CA VAL A 258 3.59 5.64 11.95
C VAL A 258 3.88 4.44 11.04
N VAL A 259 4.58 4.64 9.92
CA VAL A 259 5.00 3.56 9.02
C VAL A 259 5.84 2.51 9.77
N LEU A 260 6.85 2.94 10.53
CA LEU A 260 7.72 2.04 11.31
C LEU A 260 6.94 1.25 12.36
N MET A 261 5.98 1.89 13.02
CA MET A 261 5.14 1.24 14.03
C MET A 261 4.23 0.17 13.40
N LEU A 262 3.52 0.50 12.33
CA LEU A 262 2.62 -0.44 11.64
C LEU A 262 3.39 -1.60 11.00
N TRP A 263 4.54 -1.29 10.38
CA TRP A 263 5.45 -2.29 9.83
C TRP A 263 5.96 -3.23 10.93
N GLY A 264 6.48 -2.68 12.04
CA GLY A 264 7.01 -3.45 13.16
C GLY A 264 5.96 -4.35 13.80
N LEU A 265 4.73 -3.86 13.97
CA LEU A 265 3.59 -4.65 14.47
C LEU A 265 3.30 -5.85 13.55
N THR A 266 3.37 -5.66 12.24
CA THR A 266 3.05 -6.71 11.27
C THR A 266 4.17 -7.75 11.17
N VAL A 267 5.43 -7.33 11.19
CA VAL A 267 6.60 -8.22 11.27
C VAL A 267 6.54 -9.05 12.56
N MET A 268 6.28 -8.39 13.70
CA MET A 268 6.14 -9.06 14.99
C MET A 268 5.01 -10.11 14.95
N ASN A 269 3.84 -9.77 14.40
CA ASN A 269 2.74 -10.72 14.27
C ASN A 269 3.09 -11.92 13.37
N THR A 270 3.84 -11.69 12.28
CA THR A 270 4.27 -12.76 11.38
C THR A 270 5.29 -13.70 12.03
N GLU A 271 6.26 -13.17 12.78
CA GLU A 271 7.23 -14.02 13.49
C GLU A 271 6.59 -14.73 14.70
N LEU A 272 5.61 -14.09 15.37
CA LEU A 272 4.81 -14.76 16.39
C LEU A 272 3.98 -15.89 15.78
N LEU A 273 3.32 -15.68 14.64
CA LEU A 273 2.62 -16.71 13.89
C LEU A 273 3.53 -17.93 13.68
N ILE A 274 4.76 -17.71 13.21
CA ILE A 274 5.72 -18.78 12.96
C ILE A 274 6.10 -19.51 14.24
N ARG A 275 6.43 -18.76 15.29
CA ARG A 275 6.81 -19.32 16.60
C ARG A 275 5.70 -20.16 17.21
N TRP A 276 4.44 -19.71 17.11
CA TRP A 276 3.29 -20.40 17.69
C TRP A 276 2.87 -21.65 16.91
N ASN A 277 3.12 -21.69 15.61
CA ASN A 277 2.85 -22.84 14.76
C ASN A 277 3.88 -23.98 14.89
N ARG A 278 4.98 -23.77 15.64
CA ARG A 278 5.98 -24.80 16.01
C ARG A 278 6.41 -25.69 14.84
N PHE A 279 6.88 -25.07 13.75
CA PHE A 279 7.40 -25.81 12.59
C PHE A 279 8.50 -26.79 13.00
N ASN A 280 8.42 -28.02 12.51
CA ASN A 280 9.41 -29.05 12.83
C ASN A 280 10.80 -28.67 12.25
N PRO A 281 11.86 -28.63 13.07
CA PRO A 281 13.21 -28.27 12.63
C PRO A 281 13.92 -29.37 11.81
N SER A 282 13.34 -30.57 11.70
CA SER A 282 14.00 -31.72 11.09
C SER A 282 14.23 -31.55 9.57
N GLY A 283 15.40 -31.07 9.19
CA GLY A 283 16.07 -31.54 7.97
C GLY A 283 16.79 -30.53 7.08
N ALA A 284 16.48 -29.23 7.12
CA ALA A 284 17.06 -28.30 6.11
C ALA A 284 17.16 -26.82 6.52
N GLN A 285 16.92 -26.45 7.78
CA GLN A 285 16.78 -25.05 8.16
C GLN A 285 18.05 -24.18 8.09
N SER A 286 19.24 -24.74 7.89
CA SER A 286 20.50 -23.97 7.98
C SER A 286 21.13 -23.58 6.65
N SER A 287 20.69 -24.11 5.50
CA SER A 287 21.29 -23.75 4.21
C SER A 287 20.44 -22.71 3.48
N TRP A 288 21.04 -21.54 3.24
CA TRP A 288 20.50 -20.56 2.30
C TRP A 288 20.35 -21.22 0.94
N GLN A 289 19.11 -21.32 0.45
CA GLN A 289 18.82 -21.82 -0.89
C GLN A 289 18.80 -20.66 -1.89
N PHE A 290 19.06 -20.96 -3.16
CA PHE A 290 19.04 -19.95 -4.23
C PHE A 290 17.71 -19.15 -4.27
N GLY A 291 16.58 -19.81 -3.99
CA GLY A 291 15.26 -19.18 -3.91
C GLY A 291 15.14 -18.10 -2.82
N GLN A 292 15.98 -18.14 -1.78
CA GLN A 292 16.01 -17.14 -0.71
C GLN A 292 16.93 -15.95 -1.02
N VAL A 293 17.95 -16.17 -1.84
CA VAL A 293 18.96 -15.16 -2.18
C VAL A 293 18.41 -14.18 -3.23
N LEU A 294 17.67 -14.69 -4.22
CA LEU A 294 17.12 -13.85 -5.30
C LEU A 294 16.22 -12.71 -4.77
N PRO A 295 15.25 -12.95 -3.87
CA PRO A 295 14.43 -11.87 -3.31
C PRO A 295 15.21 -10.82 -2.52
N MET A 296 16.33 -11.22 -1.89
CA MET A 296 17.22 -10.28 -1.19
C MET A 296 17.92 -9.33 -2.16
N PHE A 297 18.32 -9.79 -3.35
CA PHE A 297 18.87 -8.90 -4.38
C PHE A 297 17.83 -7.87 -4.85
N LEU A 298 16.55 -8.25 -4.93
CA LEU A 298 15.47 -7.32 -5.30
C LEU A 298 15.28 -6.19 -4.27
N THR A 299 15.79 -6.32 -3.04
CA THR A 299 15.71 -5.26 -2.03
C THR A 299 16.80 -4.21 -2.18
N LEU A 300 17.85 -4.46 -2.96
CA LEU A 300 18.98 -3.53 -3.09
C LEU A 300 18.60 -2.27 -3.86
N LEU A 301 17.82 -2.40 -4.94
CA LEU A 301 17.35 -1.26 -5.72
C LEU A 301 16.51 -0.28 -4.87
N PRO A 302 15.42 -0.71 -4.18
CA PRO A 302 14.64 0.20 -3.35
C PRO A 302 15.47 0.76 -2.19
N PHE A 303 16.43 0.01 -1.65
CA PHE A 303 17.35 0.50 -0.63
C PHE A 303 18.25 1.64 -1.15
N CYS A 304 18.89 1.46 -2.31
CA CYS A 304 19.73 2.49 -2.93
C CYS A 304 18.91 3.75 -3.24
N ASN A 305 17.69 3.59 -3.79
CA ASN A 305 16.78 4.71 -4.05
C ASN A 305 16.40 5.44 -2.75
N LEU A 306 16.12 4.69 -1.68
CA LEU A 306 15.83 5.26 -0.36
C LEU A 306 17.02 6.08 0.17
N VAL A 307 18.23 5.53 0.11
CA VAL A 307 19.44 6.24 0.57
C VAL A 307 19.68 7.52 -0.24
N ASN A 308 19.54 7.46 -1.57
CA ASN A 308 19.65 8.64 -2.43
C ASN A 308 18.58 9.69 -2.09
N ALA A 309 17.32 9.25 -1.95
CA ALA A 309 16.20 10.11 -1.58
C ALA A 309 16.33 10.71 -0.18
N PHE A 310 17.07 10.11 0.75
CA PHE A 310 17.38 10.74 2.04
C PHE A 310 18.63 11.62 1.98
N ARG A 311 19.62 11.27 1.17
CA ARG A 311 20.84 12.07 0.99
C ARG A 311 20.54 13.41 0.34
N ASP A 312 19.75 13.41 -0.72
CA ASP A 312 19.55 14.60 -1.57
C ASP A 312 18.64 15.66 -0.88
N PHE A 313 17.95 15.23 0.16
CA PHE A 313 16.63 15.75 0.51
C PHE A 313 16.51 15.86 2.04
N GLY A 314 17.15 14.96 2.80
CA GLY A 314 17.20 14.97 4.26
C GLY A 314 15.81 14.90 4.91
N LEU A 315 15.67 15.50 6.09
CA LEU A 315 14.37 15.68 6.77
C LEU A 315 13.71 17.04 6.45
N ARG A 316 14.20 17.72 5.41
CA ARG A 316 13.70 19.02 4.99
C ARG A 316 12.38 18.87 4.23
N PRO A 317 11.44 19.84 4.32
CA PRO A 317 10.25 19.89 3.48
C PRO A 317 10.62 19.79 2.01
N LEU A 318 9.79 19.09 1.24
CA LEU A 318 9.91 19.11 -0.22
C LEU A 318 9.57 20.51 -0.73
N PRO A 319 10.29 21.04 -1.74
CA PRO A 319 9.91 22.28 -2.39
C PRO A 319 8.50 22.10 -2.99
N ALA A 320 7.61 23.05 -2.69
CA ALA A 320 6.24 23.07 -3.18
C ALA A 320 6.16 23.33 -4.69
#